data_AF-A0A831WZ29-F1
#
_entry.id   AF-A0A831WZ29-F1
#
_cell.length_a   1.000
_cell.length_b   1.000
_cell.length_c   1.000
_cell.angle_alpha   90.00
_cell.angle_beta   90.00
_cell.angle_gamma   90.00
#
_symmetry.space_group_name_H-M   'P 1'
#
loop_
_entity.id
_entity.type
_entity.pdbx_description
1 polymer ?
#
loop_
_entity_poly.entity_id
_entity_poly.type
_entity_poly.pdbx_seq_one_letter_code
_entity_poly.pdbx_strand_id
1 'polypeptide(L)'
;MEPEALDYQKVIDDALKLLYSQHHRLMNRLYPAAVQQLSLEQLRQGPLGQVLQRLAAVAQGKISENRERTLEAIELVLQMLFWAPGAEDYSVPRSFWETDLGRLLSLAKFRAYEPSELLSIGSAAQQLGVTRPTIYRWMDERKLEYVRDEMSGRTFVVREDVEQLRRQQESA
;
A
#
# COMPACT_ATOMS: atom_id res chain seq x y z
N MET A 1 -10.72 4.06 22.49
CA MET A 1 -9.38 4.65 22.30
C MET A 1 -9.41 5.31 20.95
N GLU A 2 -9.37 6.64 20.92
CA GLU A 2 -9.22 7.36 19.65
C GLU A 2 -7.84 6.99 19.08
N PRO A 3 -7.72 6.65 17.78
CA PRO A 3 -6.42 6.38 17.19
C PRO A 3 -5.57 7.65 17.32
N GLU A 4 -4.44 7.53 18.00
CA GLU A 4 -3.45 8.60 18.12
C GLU A 4 -3.15 9.12 16.70
N ALA A 5 -3.35 10.42 16.48
CA ALA A 5 -3.22 11.00 15.16
C ALA A 5 -1.77 10.78 14.69
N LEU A 6 -1.59 9.93 13.66
CA LEU A 6 -0.29 9.65 13.06
C LEU A 6 0.40 10.97 12.68
N ASP A 7 1.63 11.15 13.16
CA ASP A 7 2.51 12.22 12.67
C ASP A 7 3.03 11.82 11.29
N TYR A 8 2.23 12.11 10.26
CA TYR A 8 2.55 11.76 8.88
C TYR A 8 3.91 12.29 8.42
N GLN A 9 4.34 13.47 8.89
CA GLN A 9 5.65 14.01 8.48
C GLN A 9 6.78 13.16 9.05
N LYS A 10 6.68 12.74 10.32
CA LYS A 10 7.63 11.82 10.94
C LYS A 10 7.65 10.47 10.21
N VAL A 11 6.49 9.92 9.85
CA VAL A 11 6.38 8.66 9.09
C VAL A 11 7.10 8.77 7.74
N ILE A 12 6.89 9.88 7.01
CA ILE A 12 7.56 10.16 5.74
C ILE A 12 9.07 10.26 5.94
N ASP A 13 9.52 10.98 6.96
CA ASP A 13 10.95 11.17 7.23
C ASP A 13 11.65 9.86 7.55
N ASP A 14 11.02 9.01 8.35
CA ASP A 14 11.58 7.73 8.75
C ASP A 14 11.61 6.76 7.57
N ALA A 15 10.59 6.77 6.70
CA ALA A 15 10.58 6.02 5.44
C ALA A 15 11.71 6.47 4.49
N LEU A 16 11.88 7.79 4.30
CA LEU A 16 12.92 8.35 3.46
C LEU A 16 14.32 8.02 3.98
N LYS A 17 14.55 8.12 5.30
CA LYS A 17 15.83 7.74 5.92
C LYS A 17 16.12 6.25 5.73
N LEU A 18 15.13 5.39 5.92
CA LEU A 18 15.29 3.95 5.74
C LEU A 18 15.75 3.61 4.31
N LEU A 19 14.99 4.07 3.31
CA LEU A 19 15.28 3.82 1.89
C LEU A 19 16.62 4.42 1.47
N TYR A 20 16.88 5.66 1.88
CA TYR A 20 18.15 6.32 1.60
C TYR A 20 19.33 5.57 2.22
N SER A 21 19.22 5.10 3.48
CA SER A 21 20.28 4.33 4.14
C SER A 21 20.54 2.98 3.47
N GLN A 22 19.51 2.32 2.95
CA GLN A 22 19.64 1.07 2.20
C GLN A 22 20.39 1.32 0.89
N HIS A 23 19.95 2.31 0.11
CA HIS A 23 20.59 2.67 -1.15
C HIS A 23 22.03 3.14 -0.97
N HIS A 24 22.28 4.03 0.00
CA HIS A 24 23.62 4.54 0.29
C HIS A 24 24.57 3.41 0.68
N ARG A 25 24.13 2.41 1.47
CA ARG A 25 24.96 1.24 1.80
C ARG A 25 25.35 0.43 0.57
N LEU A 26 24.42 0.25 -0.39
CA LEU A 26 24.69 -0.46 -1.64
C LEU A 26 25.67 0.32 -2.52
N MET A 27 25.38 1.60 -2.78
CA MET A 27 26.22 2.45 -3.63
C MET A 27 27.62 2.67 -3.05
N ASN A 28 27.74 2.80 -1.74
CA ASN A 28 29.03 2.91 -1.07
C ASN A 28 29.88 1.62 -1.17
N ARG A 29 29.30 0.49 -1.56
CA ARG A 29 30.04 -0.75 -1.85
C ARG A 29 30.35 -0.92 -3.33
N LEU A 30 29.43 -0.51 -4.21
CA LEU A 30 29.58 -0.67 -5.66
C LEU A 30 30.43 0.43 -6.28
N TYR A 31 30.16 1.69 -5.95
CA TYR A 31 30.82 2.85 -6.53
C TYR A 31 30.80 4.05 -5.57
N PRO A 32 31.72 4.10 -4.59
CA PRO A 32 31.74 5.13 -3.54
C PRO A 32 31.81 6.57 -4.09
N ALA A 33 32.48 6.77 -5.22
CA ALA A 33 32.67 8.09 -5.82
C ALA A 33 31.36 8.75 -6.30
N ALA A 34 30.29 7.97 -6.53
CA ALA A 34 28.97 8.51 -6.90
C ALA A 34 28.05 8.79 -5.69
N VAL A 35 28.49 8.47 -4.47
CA VAL A 35 27.66 8.65 -3.27
C VAL A 35 27.66 10.12 -2.87
N GLN A 36 26.48 10.75 -2.97
CA GLN A 36 26.25 12.09 -2.45
C GLN A 36 25.49 12.02 -1.13
N GLN A 37 25.91 12.80 -0.15
CA GLN A 37 25.18 12.96 1.11
C GLN A 37 24.01 13.94 0.91
N LEU A 38 22.79 13.42 0.85
CA LEU A 38 21.58 14.22 0.79
C LEU A 38 21.06 14.56 2.19
N SER A 39 20.62 15.80 2.37
CA SER A 39 19.90 16.21 3.57
C SER A 39 18.47 15.67 3.56
N LEU A 40 17.84 15.57 4.75
CA LEU A 40 16.44 15.16 4.84
C LEU A 40 15.50 16.09 4.06
N GLU A 41 15.81 17.39 4.02
CA GLU A 41 15.04 18.36 3.24
C GLU A 41 15.12 18.08 1.74
N GLN A 42 16.31 17.73 1.23
CA GLN A 42 16.48 17.32 -0.16
C GLN A 42 15.73 16.02 -0.48
N LEU A 43 15.73 15.05 0.44
CA LEU A 43 14.96 13.81 0.28
C LEU A 43 13.44 14.07 0.22
N ARG A 44 12.93 15.00 1.05
CA ARG A 44 11.51 15.41 1.04
C ARG A 44 11.12 16.10 -0.27
N GLN A 45 11.99 16.96 -0.80
CA GLN A 45 11.74 17.67 -2.06
C GLN A 45 11.93 16.77 -3.29
N GLY A 46 12.62 15.64 -3.14
CA GLY A 46 12.83 14.66 -4.20
C GLY A 46 11.55 13.90 -4.60
N PRO A 47 11.59 13.12 -5.71
CA PRO A 47 10.41 12.46 -6.26
C PRO A 47 9.69 11.54 -5.26
N LEU A 48 10.44 10.71 -4.53
CA LEU A 48 9.87 9.81 -3.54
C LEU A 48 9.25 10.57 -2.34
N GLY A 49 9.90 11.65 -1.90
CA GLY A 49 9.37 12.51 -0.84
C GLY A 49 8.03 13.13 -1.24
N GLN A 50 7.93 13.64 -2.46
CA GLN A 50 6.67 14.17 -3.00
C GLN A 50 5.58 13.10 -3.14
N VAL A 51 5.94 11.88 -3.55
CA VAL A 51 5.01 10.74 -3.61
C VAL A 51 4.46 10.43 -2.21
N LEU A 52 5.33 10.29 -1.21
CA LEU A 52 4.93 10.00 0.17
C LEU A 52 4.09 11.12 0.78
N GLN A 53 4.42 12.39 0.52
CA GLN A 53 3.61 13.54 0.94
C GLN A 53 2.22 13.53 0.31
N ARG A 54 2.12 13.18 -0.97
CA ARG A 54 0.84 13.07 -1.68
C ARG A 54 -0.02 11.95 -1.10
N LEU A 55 0.56 10.76 -0.90
CA LEU A 55 -0.12 9.63 -0.26
C LEU A 55 -0.60 9.98 1.16
N ALA A 56 0.21 10.70 1.93
CA ALA A 56 -0.19 11.19 3.25
C ALA A 56 -1.37 12.18 3.16
N ALA A 57 -1.39 13.06 2.15
CA ALA A 57 -2.51 13.98 1.93
C ALA A 57 -3.80 13.25 1.56
N VAL A 58 -3.72 12.19 0.73
CA VAL A 58 -4.85 11.30 0.42
C VAL A 58 -5.33 10.59 1.69
N ALA A 59 -4.43 9.98 2.46
CA ALA A 59 -4.75 9.29 3.72
C ALA A 59 -5.42 10.21 4.75
N GLN A 60 -5.03 11.48 4.80
CA GLN A 60 -5.68 12.49 5.63
C GLN A 60 -7.01 13.00 5.05
N GLY A 61 -7.28 12.77 3.76
CA GLY A 61 -8.41 13.32 3.00
C GLY A 61 -8.32 14.80 2.76
N LYS A 62 -7.10 15.34 2.78
CA LYS A 62 -6.84 16.72 2.38
C LYS A 62 -7.00 16.89 0.86
N ILE A 63 -6.78 15.80 0.12
CA ILE A 63 -6.97 15.74 -1.33
C ILE A 63 -7.76 14.48 -1.69
N SER A 64 -8.55 14.58 -2.75
CA SER A 64 -9.05 13.42 -3.49
C SER A 64 -8.21 13.27 -4.75
N GLU A 65 -7.75 12.05 -5.03
CA GLU A 65 -6.91 11.74 -6.18
C GLU A 65 -7.50 10.55 -6.93
N ASN A 66 -7.18 10.44 -8.22
CA ASN A 66 -7.53 9.27 -9.01
C ASN A 66 -7.00 7.98 -8.36
N ARG A 67 -7.86 6.95 -8.34
CA ARG A 67 -7.60 5.63 -7.77
C ARG A 67 -6.32 5.01 -8.31
N GLU A 68 -6.21 4.89 -9.63
CA GLU A 68 -5.07 4.27 -10.32
C GLU A 68 -3.77 4.98 -9.96
N ARG A 69 -3.76 6.32 -9.98
CA ARG A 69 -2.59 7.12 -9.60
C ARG A 69 -2.17 6.93 -8.14
N THR A 70 -3.13 6.72 -7.24
CA THR A 70 -2.84 6.42 -5.83
C THR A 70 -2.26 5.02 -5.68
N LEU A 71 -2.84 4.03 -6.36
CA LEU A 71 -2.37 2.64 -6.33
C LEU A 71 -0.97 2.51 -6.93
N GLU A 72 -0.68 3.16 -8.06
CA GLU A 72 0.65 3.21 -8.67
C GLU A 72 1.69 3.83 -7.73
N ALA A 73 1.32 4.89 -6.99
CA ALA A 73 2.19 5.52 -6.03
C ALA A 73 2.50 4.61 -4.83
N ILE A 74 1.49 3.87 -4.34
CA ILE A 74 1.69 2.85 -3.29
C ILE A 74 2.61 1.74 -3.81
N GLU A 75 2.34 1.23 -5.01
CA GLU A 75 3.12 0.18 -5.66
C GLU A 75 4.59 0.59 -5.82
N LEU A 76 4.86 1.82 -6.26
CA LEU A 76 6.22 2.36 -6.36
C LEU A 76 6.94 2.33 -4.99
N VAL A 77 6.27 2.72 -3.91
CA VAL A 77 6.85 2.71 -2.56
C VAL A 77 7.16 1.27 -2.11
N LEU A 78 6.24 0.34 -2.36
CA LEU A 78 6.42 -1.08 -2.01
C LEU A 78 7.56 -1.72 -2.81
N GLN A 79 7.64 -1.46 -4.11
CA GLN A 79 8.74 -1.90 -4.96
C GLN A 79 10.09 -1.39 -4.46
N MET A 80 10.18 -0.11 -4.10
CA MET A 80 11.40 0.47 -3.56
C MET A 80 11.85 -0.17 -2.23
N LEU A 81 10.91 -0.65 -1.41
CA LEU A 81 11.18 -1.26 -0.11
C LEU A 81 11.50 -2.75 -0.19
N PHE A 82 10.83 -3.48 -1.09
CA PHE A 82 10.78 -4.93 -1.06
C PHE A 82 11.28 -5.62 -2.33
N TRP A 83 11.38 -4.90 -3.44
CA TRP A 83 11.81 -5.51 -4.70
C TRP A 83 13.33 -5.54 -4.79
N ALA A 84 13.89 -6.73 -4.56
CA ALA A 84 15.32 -6.95 -4.66
C ALA A 84 15.80 -6.87 -6.13
N PRO A 85 16.97 -6.28 -6.41
CA PRO A 85 17.53 -6.25 -7.75
C PRO A 85 17.68 -7.66 -8.33
N GLY A 86 17.14 -7.88 -9.53
CA GLY A 86 17.21 -9.17 -10.24
C GLY A 86 16.15 -10.20 -9.82
N ALA A 87 15.24 -9.86 -8.89
CA ALA A 87 14.07 -10.70 -8.60
C ALA A 87 12.96 -10.45 -9.63
N GLU A 88 12.19 -11.49 -9.98
CA GLU A 88 11.05 -11.39 -10.90
C GLU A 88 9.81 -10.75 -10.24
N ASP A 89 9.65 -10.93 -8.93
CA ASP A 89 8.54 -10.40 -8.13
C ASP A 89 9.00 -10.10 -6.69
N TYR A 90 8.13 -9.48 -5.89
CA TYR A 90 8.34 -9.22 -4.47
C TYR A 90 7.11 -9.54 -3.61
N SER A 91 7.37 -9.71 -2.31
CA SER A 91 6.32 -9.96 -1.31
C SER A 91 6.42 -8.96 -0.18
N VAL A 92 5.28 -8.40 0.24
CA VAL A 92 5.19 -7.52 1.40
C VAL A 92 4.91 -8.35 2.65
N PRO A 93 5.78 -8.34 3.68
CA PRO A 93 5.54 -9.06 4.92
C PRO A 93 4.27 -8.55 5.63
N ARG A 94 3.45 -9.44 6.20
CA ARG A 94 2.22 -9.02 6.93
C ARG A 94 2.49 -7.99 8.03
N SER A 95 3.61 -8.12 8.73
CA SER A 95 4.03 -7.21 9.79
C SER A 95 4.30 -5.78 9.30
N PHE A 96 4.59 -5.58 8.01
CA PHE A 96 4.79 -4.24 7.45
C PHE A 96 3.50 -3.40 7.55
N TRP A 97 2.34 -4.00 7.31
CA TRP A 97 1.05 -3.30 7.35
C TRP A 97 0.67 -2.81 8.75
N GLU A 98 1.34 -3.31 9.80
CA GLU A 98 1.18 -2.85 11.18
C GLU A 98 2.11 -1.68 11.54
N THR A 99 3.05 -1.33 10.67
CA THR A 99 3.92 -0.15 10.84
C THR A 99 3.16 1.14 10.50
N ASP A 100 3.65 2.28 10.97
CA ASP A 100 3.04 3.57 10.68
C ASP A 100 3.00 3.89 9.18
N LEU A 101 4.05 3.51 8.43
CA LEU A 101 4.06 3.64 6.97
C LEU A 101 3.05 2.68 6.33
N GLY A 102 3.00 1.42 6.77
CA GLY A 102 2.01 0.45 6.30
C GLY A 102 0.58 0.95 6.49
N ARG A 103 0.26 1.48 7.67
CA ARG A 103 -1.05 2.08 7.99
C ARG A 103 -1.36 3.31 7.16
N LEU A 104 -0.37 4.19 6.92
CA LEU A 104 -0.50 5.34 6.01
C LEU A 104 -0.88 4.87 4.61
N LEU A 105 -0.18 3.87 4.07
CA LEU A 105 -0.47 3.32 2.74
C LEU A 105 -1.83 2.63 2.69
N SER A 106 -2.19 1.84 3.71
CA SER A 106 -3.53 1.21 3.83
C SER A 106 -4.65 2.26 3.82
N LEU A 107 -4.49 3.35 4.57
CA LEU A 107 -5.48 4.41 4.65
C LEU A 107 -5.57 5.21 3.35
N ALA A 108 -4.43 5.49 2.69
CA ALA A 108 -4.41 6.10 1.36
C ALA A 108 -5.13 5.20 0.33
N LYS A 109 -4.84 3.89 0.35
CA LYS A 109 -5.49 2.89 -0.50
C LYS A 109 -6.99 2.88 -0.27
N PHE A 110 -7.43 2.78 0.99
CA PHE A 110 -8.85 2.77 1.32
C PHE A 110 -9.58 4.03 0.83
N ARG A 111 -8.98 5.21 1.02
CA ARG A 111 -9.57 6.48 0.54
C ARG A 111 -9.53 6.68 -0.97
N ALA A 112 -8.76 5.88 -1.69
CA ALA A 112 -8.72 5.91 -3.14
C ALA A 112 -9.90 5.17 -3.78
N TYR A 113 -10.62 4.34 -3.01
CA TYR A 113 -11.83 3.65 -3.47
C TYR A 113 -13.09 4.38 -3.02
N GLU A 114 -14.07 4.41 -3.90
CA GLU A 114 -15.43 4.77 -3.54
C GLU A 114 -16.09 3.66 -2.71
N PRO A 115 -16.99 3.98 -1.76
CA PRO A 115 -17.68 2.97 -0.97
C PRO A 115 -18.45 1.93 -1.80
N SER A 116 -18.90 2.32 -3.00
CA SER A 116 -19.60 1.42 -3.93
C SER A 116 -18.66 0.37 -4.53
N GLU A 117 -17.37 0.63 -4.64
CA GLU A 117 -16.37 -0.28 -5.21
C GLU A 117 -15.90 -1.36 -4.23
N LEU A 118 -16.30 -1.26 -2.96
CA LEU A 118 -15.87 -2.14 -1.89
C LEU A 118 -17.00 -3.05 -1.40
N LEU A 119 -16.65 -4.30 -1.11
CA LEU A 119 -17.54 -5.28 -0.53
C LEU A 119 -16.99 -5.78 0.81
N SER A 120 -17.88 -5.92 1.80
CA SER A 120 -17.51 -6.64 3.01
C SER A 120 -17.22 -8.11 2.69
N ILE A 121 -16.35 -8.74 3.48
CA ILE A 121 -16.03 -10.18 3.35
C ILE A 121 -17.30 -11.04 3.34
N GLY A 122 -18.30 -10.68 4.17
CA GLY A 122 -19.57 -11.40 4.21
C GLY A 122 -20.39 -11.26 2.93
N SER A 123 -20.43 -10.06 2.36
CA SER A 123 -21.16 -9.82 1.10
C SER A 123 -20.48 -10.52 -0.08
N ALA A 124 -19.14 -10.46 -0.15
CA ALA A 124 -18.38 -11.18 -1.18
C ALA A 124 -18.59 -12.70 -1.09
N ALA A 125 -18.52 -13.27 0.12
CA ALA A 125 -18.78 -14.69 0.35
C ALA A 125 -20.19 -15.10 -0.14
N GLN A 126 -21.21 -14.29 0.16
CA GLN A 126 -22.57 -14.53 -0.30
C GLN A 126 -22.70 -14.46 -1.83
N GLN A 127 -22.11 -13.45 -2.47
CA GLN A 127 -22.19 -13.27 -3.94
C GLN A 127 -21.48 -14.38 -4.72
N LEU A 128 -20.39 -14.93 -4.16
CA LEU A 128 -19.61 -16.00 -4.76
C LEU A 128 -20.09 -17.40 -4.35
N GLY A 129 -21.10 -17.50 -3.47
CA GLY A 129 -21.59 -18.79 -2.96
C GLY A 129 -20.54 -19.58 -2.15
N VAL A 130 -19.57 -18.91 -1.53
CA VAL A 130 -18.48 -19.53 -0.77
C VAL A 130 -18.50 -19.12 0.71
N THR A 131 -17.65 -19.76 1.51
CA THR A 131 -17.49 -19.41 2.93
C THR A 131 -16.52 -18.25 3.12
N ARG A 132 -16.60 -17.53 4.25
CA ARG A 132 -15.63 -16.46 4.60
C ARG A 132 -14.17 -16.94 4.62
N PRO A 133 -13.82 -18.13 5.18
CA PRO A 133 -12.48 -18.69 5.05
C PRO A 133 -11.98 -18.80 3.61
N THR A 134 -12.85 -19.10 2.64
CA THR A 134 -12.48 -19.13 1.23
C THR A 134 -12.08 -17.75 0.72
N ILE A 135 -12.80 -16.70 1.11
CA ILE A 135 -12.44 -15.31 0.76
C ILE A 135 -11.08 -14.93 1.34
N TYR A 136 -10.82 -15.22 2.61
CA TYR A 136 -9.50 -14.96 3.22
C TYR A 136 -8.38 -15.69 2.50
N ARG A 137 -8.59 -16.96 2.13
CA ARG A 137 -7.62 -17.71 1.33
C ARG A 137 -7.38 -17.07 -0.04
N TRP A 138 -8.42 -16.60 -0.72
CA TRP A 138 -8.27 -15.92 -2.02
C TRP A 138 -7.58 -14.56 -1.91
N MET A 139 -7.75 -13.83 -0.81
CA MET A 139 -6.96 -12.65 -0.51
C MET A 139 -5.48 -13.01 -0.31
N ASP A 140 -5.19 -14.06 0.46
CA ASP A 140 -3.82 -14.56 0.68
C ASP A 140 -3.16 -15.04 -0.62
N GLU A 141 -3.94 -15.63 -1.53
CA GLU A 141 -3.53 -16.05 -2.87
C GLU A 141 -3.48 -14.89 -3.90
N ARG A 142 -3.75 -13.65 -3.48
CA ARG A 142 -3.85 -12.45 -4.34
C ARG A 142 -4.85 -12.59 -5.50
N LYS A 143 -5.87 -13.43 -5.35
CA LYS A 143 -6.99 -13.56 -6.31
C LYS A 143 -8.10 -12.52 -6.08
N LEU A 144 -8.17 -11.99 -4.87
CA LEU A 144 -9.04 -10.90 -4.50
C LEU A 144 -8.19 -9.81 -3.88
N GLU A 145 -8.16 -8.66 -4.52
CA GLU A 145 -7.58 -7.45 -3.95
C GLU A 145 -8.43 -6.99 -2.75
N TYR A 146 -7.75 -6.46 -1.74
CA TYR A 146 -8.39 -6.04 -0.51
C TYR A 146 -7.81 -4.74 0.04
N VAL A 147 -8.65 -4.06 0.82
CA VAL A 147 -8.32 -2.84 1.53
C VAL A 147 -8.75 -2.97 2.98
N ARG A 148 -7.93 -2.42 3.87
CA ARG A 148 -8.25 -2.32 5.30
C ARG A 148 -8.59 -0.87 5.62
N ASP A 149 -9.76 -0.68 6.22
CA ASP A 149 -10.08 0.57 6.88
C ASP A 149 -9.43 0.56 8.27
N GLU A 150 -8.34 1.31 8.42
CA GLU A 150 -7.62 1.44 9.69
C GLU A 150 -8.47 2.09 10.79
N MET A 151 -9.49 2.89 10.46
CA MET A 151 -10.34 3.54 11.45
C MET A 151 -11.32 2.56 12.10
N SER A 152 -11.93 1.68 11.29
CA SER A 152 -12.89 0.69 11.79
C SER A 152 -12.30 -0.70 12.04
N GLY A 153 -11.06 -0.94 11.59
CA GLY A 153 -10.41 -2.25 11.59
C GLY A 153 -11.03 -3.25 10.60
N ARG A 154 -11.97 -2.80 9.76
CA ARG A 154 -12.68 -3.66 8.81
C ARG A 154 -11.85 -3.88 7.55
N THR A 155 -11.95 -5.08 7.00
CA THR A 155 -11.37 -5.42 5.70
C THR A 155 -12.47 -5.56 4.67
N PHE A 156 -12.22 -5.01 3.49
CA PHE A 156 -13.09 -5.05 2.33
C PHE A 156 -12.32 -5.66 1.15
N VAL A 157 -13.04 -6.33 0.26
CA VAL A 157 -12.51 -6.77 -1.03
C VAL A 157 -13.02 -5.87 -2.14
N VAL A 158 -12.26 -5.76 -3.21
CA VAL A 158 -12.64 -4.98 -4.39
C VAL A 158 -13.79 -5.69 -5.11
N ARG A 159 -14.87 -4.96 -5.38
CA ARG A 159 -16.08 -5.49 -6.03
C ARG A 159 -15.78 -6.05 -7.41
N GLU A 160 -14.94 -5.36 -8.17
CA GLU A 160 -14.59 -5.75 -9.54
C GLU A 160 -14.04 -7.18 -9.59
N ASP A 161 -13.09 -7.53 -8.70
CA ASP A 161 -12.51 -8.87 -8.63
C ASP A 161 -13.55 -9.94 -8.28
N VAL A 162 -14.47 -9.60 -7.35
CA VAL A 162 -15.58 -10.49 -6.98
C VAL A 162 -16.50 -10.74 -8.18
N GLU A 163 -16.81 -9.70 -8.96
CA GLU A 163 -17.63 -9.82 -10.17
C GLU A 163 -16.93 -10.63 -11.27
N GLN A 164 -15.63 -10.43 -11.45
CA GLN A 164 -14.82 -11.19 -12.41
C GLN A 164 -14.78 -12.68 -12.04
N LEU A 165 -14.50 -13.02 -10.78
CA LEU A 165 -14.51 -14.41 -10.31
C LEU A 165 -15.89 -15.06 -10.46
N ARG A 166 -16.98 -14.32 -10.18
CA ARG A 166 -18.33 -14.83 -10.39
C ARG A 166 -18.58 -15.19 -11.85
N ARG A 167 -18.20 -14.31 -12.79
CA ARG A 167 -18.34 -14.58 -14.24
C ARG A 167 -17.52 -15.80 -14.69
N GLN A 168 -16.34 -16.00 -14.11
CA GLN A 168 -15.50 -17.17 -14.40
C GLN A 168 -16.16 -18.47 -13.92
N GLN A 169 -16.81 -18.47 -12.76
CA GLN A 169 -17.56 -19.62 -12.24
C GLN A 169 -18.80 -19.96 -13.09
N GLU A 170 -19.48 -18.95 -13.64
CA GLU A 170 -20.65 -19.14 -14.50
C GLU A 170 -20.28 -19.66 -15.91
N SER A 171 -19.03 -19.48 -16.31
CA SER A 171 -18.51 -19.89 -17.63
C SER A 171 -17.82 -21.26 -17.62
N ALA A 172 -17.71 -21.91 -16.46
CA ALA A 172 -17.05 -23.20 -16.24
C ALA A 172 -18.07 -24.33 -16.03
#